data_AF-A0A7K1THZ5-F1
#
_entry.id   AF-A0A7K1THZ5-F1
#
_cell.length_a   1.000
_cell.length_b   1.000
_cell.length_c   1.000
_cell.angle_alpha   90.00
_cell.angle_beta   90.00
_cell.angle_gamma   90.00
#
_symmetry.space_group_name_H-M   'P 1'
#
loop_
_entity.id
_entity.type
_entity.pdbx_description
1 polymer ?
#
loop_
_entity_poly.entity_id
_entity_poly.type
_entity_poly.pdbx_seq_one_letter_code
_entity_poly.pdbx_strand_id
1 'polypeptide(L)'
;MLANPISPAPSVVVAPARAASPVRRFIGRHLYRWHRLLGIITVVPVIMWTLSGLSHPLMSNLLRPAIAHETVPTPPLAANALAVPVAQVLAQHQLRAVRTLRVVQYRHQPYYQLTDELGRLRYFAAATGQELPGGDRAYAEDVARYVMADSTSAIASAERLTHFTADYKFINRLLPVWKITLARPDGMAVFVETGQSRLGTFNNQARATFLWTFGMLHNWDFLDALPRPLHLGIMLVFTTIIWLSALSGLVIYGFVRKKLRQPRSAQDATGWLRRRHRTLGLWVAFVTFTFALSASYHLWQKLTPDRRDDVARVSTFQASELAWPLAAALAGPAPVAQVSLARVGGQPYYRLVSKSADGQSTVHYRSTRDGRVLPDGEFIYARELGQEFMAKLSRQPASAGAAASSESAAIADCCVAPDAVAETKTTIGTPAAGPAPAQANLLSPTGPDPELVTKFAGEYGFVNKRLPVVKLAFATPTHTALYVEPSTGKLAALVNDGDRREGLSFAVLHKFFLMDWAGKTVRDLVAMLSSLGVLVVTLYGLVLLLKTRRATTR
;
A
#
# COMPACT_ATOMS: atom_id res chain seq x y z
N MET A 1 64.18 -63.04 -46.45
CA MET A 1 64.03 -62.55 -45.06
C MET A 1 62.74 -61.74 -44.96
N LEU A 2 61.74 -62.35 -44.31
CA LEU A 2 60.64 -61.78 -43.51
C LEU A 2 59.99 -60.45 -43.94
N ALA A 3 58.81 -60.55 -44.57
CA ALA A 3 57.79 -59.51 -44.50
C ALA A 3 56.92 -59.75 -43.24
N ASN A 4 56.97 -58.83 -42.28
CA ASN A 4 56.11 -58.84 -41.09
C ASN A 4 54.71 -58.32 -41.47
N PRO A 5 53.62 -59.04 -41.15
CA PRO A 5 52.27 -58.49 -41.24
C PRO A 5 52.00 -57.56 -40.05
N ILE A 6 51.56 -56.34 -40.35
CA ILE A 6 51.09 -55.37 -39.35
C ILE A 6 49.74 -55.86 -38.82
N SER A 7 49.70 -56.23 -37.54
CA SER A 7 48.46 -56.58 -36.82
C SER A 7 47.47 -55.40 -36.82
N PRO A 8 46.16 -55.64 -37.00
CA PRO A 8 45.15 -54.60 -36.82
C PRO A 8 45.05 -54.22 -35.34
N ALA A 9 44.96 -52.91 -35.06
CA ALA A 9 44.76 -52.37 -33.72
C ALA A 9 43.49 -52.97 -33.06
N PRO A 10 43.51 -53.26 -31.75
CA PRO A 10 42.35 -53.80 -31.06
C PRO A 10 41.19 -52.81 -31.10
N SER A 11 40.02 -53.29 -31.51
CA SER A 11 38.76 -52.56 -31.43
C SER A 11 38.48 -52.14 -29.98
N VAL A 12 38.42 -50.83 -29.74
CA VAL A 12 38.01 -50.27 -28.45
C VAL A 12 36.58 -50.70 -28.16
N VAL A 13 36.41 -51.69 -27.28
CA VAL A 13 35.11 -52.08 -26.75
C VAL A 13 34.60 -50.95 -25.87
N VAL A 14 33.76 -50.09 -26.44
CA VAL A 14 33.01 -49.10 -25.68
C VAL A 14 32.02 -49.86 -24.79
N ALA A 15 32.31 -49.92 -23.49
CA ALA A 15 31.42 -50.55 -22.52
C ALA A 15 29.98 -50.00 -22.66
N PRO A 16 28.93 -50.84 -22.63
CA PRO A 16 27.57 -50.37 -22.75
C PRO A 16 27.24 -49.46 -21.56
N ALA A 17 26.85 -48.21 -21.86
CA ALA A 17 26.44 -47.25 -20.85
C ALA A 17 25.38 -47.87 -19.93
N ARG A 18 25.66 -47.92 -18.61
CA ARG A 18 24.77 -48.48 -17.58
C ARG A 18 23.32 -48.03 -17.83
N ALA A 19 22.44 -49.00 -18.08
CA ALA A 19 21.03 -48.74 -18.33
C ALA A 19 20.41 -48.01 -17.12
N ALA A 20 19.84 -46.82 -17.34
CA ALA A 20 19.17 -46.07 -16.28
C ALA A 20 18.02 -46.92 -15.69
N SER A 21 17.93 -46.94 -14.35
CA SER A 21 16.94 -47.73 -13.60
C SER A 21 15.50 -47.42 -14.04
N PRO A 22 14.56 -48.38 -13.93
CA PRO A 22 13.16 -48.19 -14.31
C PRO A 22 12.51 -46.98 -13.63
N VAL A 23 12.81 -46.80 -12.34
CA VAL A 23 12.40 -45.64 -11.52
C VAL A 23 12.90 -44.33 -12.13
N ARG A 24 14.16 -44.27 -12.60
CA ARG A 24 14.73 -43.07 -13.22
C ARG A 24 14.10 -42.75 -14.58
N ARG A 25 13.69 -43.76 -15.36
CA ARG A 25 12.95 -43.56 -16.62
C ARG A 25 11.51 -43.10 -16.36
N PHE A 26 10.86 -43.67 -15.35
CA PHE A 26 9.51 -43.30 -14.90
C PHE A 26 9.48 -41.84 -14.45
N ILE A 27 10.38 -41.45 -13.53
CA ILE A 27 10.51 -40.07 -13.03
C ILE A 27 10.79 -39.11 -14.19
N GLY A 28 11.75 -39.42 -15.07
CA GLY A 28 12.07 -38.56 -16.21
C GLY A 28 10.86 -38.32 -17.13
N ARG A 29 10.12 -39.38 -17.51
CA ARG A 29 8.96 -39.25 -18.40
C ARG A 29 7.81 -38.47 -17.76
N HIS A 30 7.52 -38.69 -16.49
CA HIS A 30 6.47 -37.96 -15.79
C HIS A 30 6.86 -36.49 -15.59
N LEU A 31 8.12 -36.20 -15.25
CA LEU A 31 8.61 -34.84 -15.03
C LEU A 31 8.44 -33.95 -16.29
N TYR A 32 8.74 -34.45 -17.49
CA TYR A 32 8.47 -33.71 -18.73
C TYR A 32 6.99 -33.53 -19.04
N ARG A 33 6.15 -34.54 -18.71
CA ARG A 33 4.69 -34.43 -18.88
C ARG A 33 4.11 -33.37 -17.96
N TRP A 34 4.50 -33.38 -16.68
CA TRP A 34 4.12 -32.37 -15.70
C TRP A 34 4.61 -30.97 -16.10
N HIS A 35 5.88 -30.82 -16.47
CA HIS A 35 6.40 -29.53 -16.95
C HIS A 35 5.62 -29.00 -18.17
N ARG A 36 5.26 -29.88 -19.11
CA ARG A 36 4.43 -29.52 -20.26
C ARG A 36 3.01 -29.11 -19.86
N LEU A 37 2.39 -29.84 -18.93
CA LEU A 37 1.04 -29.56 -18.45
C LEU A 37 0.98 -28.23 -17.70
N LEU A 38 1.87 -28.06 -16.71
CA LEU A 38 1.98 -26.81 -15.94
C LEU A 38 2.29 -25.64 -16.88
N GLY A 39 3.23 -25.83 -17.82
CA GLY A 39 3.59 -24.80 -18.80
C GLY A 39 2.46 -24.37 -19.74
N ILE A 40 1.40 -25.17 -19.94
CA ILE A 40 0.20 -24.75 -20.70
C ILE A 40 -0.69 -23.87 -19.83
N ILE A 41 -0.88 -24.24 -18.56
CA ILE A 41 -1.71 -23.50 -17.61
C ILE A 41 -1.13 -22.10 -17.37
N THR A 42 0.20 -21.97 -17.36
CA THR A 42 0.88 -20.69 -17.07
C THR A 42 0.84 -19.69 -18.22
N VAL A 43 0.53 -20.09 -19.46
CA VAL A 43 0.67 -19.21 -20.66
C VAL A 43 -0.09 -17.90 -20.50
N VAL A 44 -1.40 -17.97 -20.23
CA VAL A 44 -2.24 -16.76 -20.15
C VAL A 44 -1.86 -15.90 -18.93
N PRO A 45 -1.78 -16.44 -17.70
CA PRO A 45 -1.35 -15.67 -16.52
C PRO A 45 0.01 -15.00 -16.69
N VAL A 46 1.01 -15.72 -17.23
CA VAL A 46 2.36 -15.17 -17.41
C VAL A 46 2.37 -14.07 -18.46
N ILE A 47 1.61 -14.20 -19.56
CA ILE A 47 1.49 -13.12 -20.55
C ILE A 47 0.86 -11.87 -19.90
N MET A 48 -0.24 -12.02 -19.15
CA MET A 48 -0.88 -10.89 -18.48
C MET A 48 0.08 -10.18 -17.51
N TRP A 49 0.74 -10.95 -16.63
CA TRP A 49 1.68 -10.37 -15.65
C TRP A 49 2.91 -9.77 -16.31
N THR A 50 3.48 -10.39 -17.35
CA THR A 50 4.66 -9.82 -18.02
C THR A 50 4.34 -8.55 -18.82
N LEU A 51 3.20 -8.50 -19.49
CA LEU A 51 2.72 -7.29 -20.16
C LEU A 51 2.49 -6.15 -19.16
N SER A 52 1.87 -6.44 -18.02
CA SER A 52 1.70 -5.45 -16.94
C SER A 52 3.03 -5.04 -16.28
N GLY A 53 3.99 -5.95 -16.17
CA GLY A 53 5.31 -5.67 -15.60
C GLY A 53 6.14 -4.77 -16.51
N LEU A 54 6.06 -4.99 -17.84
CA LEU A 54 6.68 -4.13 -18.84
C LEU A 54 6.09 -2.72 -18.83
N SER A 55 4.81 -2.59 -18.47
CA SER A 55 4.11 -1.33 -18.47
C SER A 55 4.49 -0.46 -17.26
N HIS A 56 4.87 -1.03 -16.12
CA HIS A 56 5.10 -0.29 -14.87
C HIS A 56 6.18 0.82 -14.96
N PRO A 57 7.39 0.61 -15.53
CA PRO A 57 8.37 1.68 -15.69
C PRO A 57 7.95 2.75 -16.70
N LEU A 58 7.16 2.40 -17.72
CA LEU A 58 6.58 3.38 -18.64
C LEU A 58 5.68 4.35 -17.88
N MET A 59 4.85 3.85 -16.96
CA MET A 59 4.01 4.70 -16.10
C MET A 59 4.81 5.54 -15.11
N SER A 60 5.77 4.93 -14.41
CA SER A 60 6.45 5.62 -13.30
C SER A 60 7.47 6.67 -13.75
N ASN A 61 7.99 6.56 -14.99
CA ASN A 61 9.01 7.45 -15.53
C ASN A 61 8.54 8.24 -16.76
N LEU A 62 8.02 7.57 -17.80
CA LEU A 62 7.76 8.21 -19.11
C LEU A 62 6.39 8.89 -19.20
N LEU A 63 5.35 8.29 -18.59
CA LEU A 63 3.96 8.75 -18.69
C LEU A 63 3.48 9.46 -17.42
N ARG A 64 4.35 9.63 -16.41
CA ARG A 64 4.00 10.35 -15.18
C ARG A 64 3.84 11.83 -15.51
N PRO A 65 2.65 12.43 -15.33
CA PRO A 65 2.50 13.87 -15.51
C PRO A 65 3.39 14.64 -14.54
N ALA A 66 3.91 15.78 -14.95
CA ALA A 66 4.59 16.70 -14.05
C ALA A 66 3.55 17.47 -13.22
N ILE A 67 3.85 17.67 -11.93
CA ILE A 67 3.12 18.58 -11.05
C ILE A 67 4.11 19.58 -10.47
N ALA A 68 3.64 20.80 -10.17
CA ALA A 68 4.50 21.88 -9.71
C ALA A 68 4.95 21.67 -8.25
N HIS A 69 4.05 21.18 -7.39
CA HIS A 69 4.34 20.99 -5.97
C HIS A 69 3.82 19.64 -5.45
N GLU A 70 4.69 18.81 -4.89
CA GLU A 70 4.29 17.50 -4.33
C GLU A 70 3.74 17.60 -2.89
N THR A 71 3.89 18.75 -2.23
CA THR A 71 3.42 19.00 -0.86
C THR A 71 2.72 20.35 -0.76
N VAL A 72 1.79 20.46 0.19
CA VAL A 72 1.10 21.71 0.49
C VAL A 72 1.94 22.51 1.50
N PRO A 73 2.18 23.81 1.26
CA PRO A 73 2.99 24.63 2.15
C PRO A 73 2.29 24.83 3.49
N THR A 74 3.11 24.91 4.53
CA THR A 74 2.67 25.19 5.90
C THR A 74 3.43 26.42 6.40
N PRO A 75 3.08 27.63 5.93
CA PRO A 75 3.76 28.83 6.37
C PRO A 75 3.55 29.05 7.87
N PRO A 76 4.49 29.72 8.56
CA PRO A 76 4.32 30.14 9.95
C PRO A 76 2.98 30.81 10.20
N LEU A 77 2.34 30.43 11.31
CA LEU A 77 1.10 31.04 11.77
C LEU A 77 1.42 32.34 12.52
N ALA A 78 0.85 33.44 12.05
CA ALA A 78 0.99 34.73 12.69
C ALA A 78 -0.11 34.92 13.74
N ALA A 79 0.26 35.14 15.00
CA ALA A 79 -0.69 35.27 16.11
C ALA A 79 -1.68 36.43 15.94
N ASN A 80 -1.23 37.54 15.35
CA ASN A 80 -2.06 38.71 15.03
C ASN A 80 -3.11 38.43 13.95
N ALA A 81 -2.90 37.43 13.09
CA ALA A 81 -3.86 37.03 12.06
C ALA A 81 -4.98 36.14 12.62
N LEU A 82 -4.83 35.64 13.85
CA LEU A 82 -5.85 34.91 14.61
C LEU A 82 -6.65 35.86 15.50
N ALA A 83 -7.27 36.88 14.89
CA ALA A 83 -7.92 37.98 15.61
C ALA A 83 -9.13 37.52 16.45
N VAL A 84 -9.91 36.56 15.96
CA VAL A 84 -11.04 35.97 16.71
C VAL A 84 -10.57 34.67 17.37
N PRO A 85 -10.65 34.54 18.71
CA PRO A 85 -10.33 33.30 19.39
C PRO A 85 -11.23 32.14 18.97
N VAL A 86 -10.67 30.94 18.86
CA VAL A 86 -11.44 29.72 18.49
C VAL A 86 -12.66 29.53 19.40
N ALA A 87 -12.52 29.73 20.71
CA ALA A 87 -13.62 29.61 21.66
C ALA A 87 -14.81 30.55 21.34
N GLN A 88 -14.53 31.76 20.83
CA GLN A 88 -15.55 32.70 20.40
C GLN A 88 -16.25 32.24 19.11
N VAL A 89 -15.49 31.70 18.15
CA VAL A 89 -16.06 31.10 16.93
C VAL A 89 -16.99 29.94 17.28
N LEU A 90 -16.57 29.08 18.22
CA LEU A 90 -17.40 27.97 18.70
C LEU A 90 -18.70 28.46 19.32
N ALA A 91 -18.64 29.49 20.18
CA ALA A 91 -19.81 30.08 20.81
C ALA A 91 -20.77 30.73 19.79
N GLN A 92 -20.25 31.52 18.85
CA GLN A 92 -21.04 32.20 17.81
C GLN A 92 -21.84 31.22 16.95
N HIS A 93 -21.25 30.07 16.64
CA HIS A 93 -21.86 29.04 15.78
C HIS A 93 -22.50 27.88 16.56
N GLN A 94 -22.69 28.06 17.88
CA GLN A 94 -23.34 27.10 18.77
C GLN A 94 -22.70 25.70 18.77
N LEU A 95 -21.38 25.65 18.54
CA LEU A 95 -20.59 24.43 18.59
C LEU A 95 -20.15 24.15 20.03
N ARG A 96 -20.81 23.20 20.69
CA ARG A 96 -20.48 22.82 22.08
C ARG A 96 -19.11 22.15 22.19
N ALA A 97 -18.76 21.33 21.20
CA ALA A 97 -17.48 20.65 21.14
C ALA A 97 -16.99 20.46 19.70
N VAL A 98 -15.69 20.17 19.59
CA VAL A 98 -15.04 19.82 18.32
C VAL A 98 -14.17 18.58 18.49
N ARG A 99 -13.99 17.82 17.41
CA ARG A 99 -13.09 16.65 17.37
C ARG A 99 -11.67 17.04 17.00
N THR A 100 -11.52 18.00 16.09
CA THR A 100 -10.23 18.49 15.62
C THR A 100 -10.26 20.00 15.45
N LEU A 101 -9.10 20.63 15.62
CA LEU A 101 -8.84 22.03 15.30
C LEU A 101 -7.53 22.10 14.55
N ARG A 102 -7.53 22.77 13.39
CA ARG A 102 -6.33 23.12 12.64
C ARG A 102 -6.44 24.57 12.19
N VAL A 103 -5.30 25.16 11.87
CA VAL A 103 -5.24 26.43 11.13
C VAL A 103 -4.66 26.12 9.76
N VAL A 104 -5.43 26.41 8.71
CA VAL A 104 -5.05 26.20 7.32
C VAL A 104 -5.00 27.54 6.59
N GLN A 105 -4.24 27.62 5.50
CA GLN A 105 -4.20 28.80 4.64
C GLN A 105 -5.10 28.55 3.44
N TYR A 106 -6.16 29.32 3.30
CA TYR A 106 -7.02 29.31 2.13
C TYR A 106 -6.90 30.67 1.46
N ARG A 107 -6.49 30.70 0.18
CA ARG A 107 -6.24 31.96 -0.56
C ARG A 107 -5.37 32.95 0.20
N HIS A 108 -4.29 32.46 0.82
CA HIS A 108 -3.35 33.23 1.64
C HIS A 108 -3.94 33.88 2.91
N GLN A 109 -5.12 33.43 3.36
CA GLN A 109 -5.71 33.85 4.63
C GLN A 109 -5.86 32.68 5.60
N PRO A 110 -5.65 32.89 6.91
CA PRO A 110 -5.79 31.84 7.89
C PRO A 110 -7.26 31.52 8.16
N TYR A 111 -7.60 30.23 8.10
CA TYR A 111 -8.90 29.68 8.47
C TYR A 111 -8.75 28.63 9.57
N TYR A 112 -9.64 28.66 10.55
CA TYR A 112 -9.85 27.54 11.47
C TYR A 112 -10.59 26.43 10.74
N GLN A 113 -9.94 25.28 10.56
CA GLN A 113 -10.56 24.06 10.09
C GLN A 113 -10.95 23.21 11.30
N LEU A 114 -12.25 23.08 11.54
CA LEU A 114 -12.82 22.37 12.68
C LEU A 114 -13.57 21.14 12.21
N THR A 115 -13.44 20.03 12.93
CA THR A 115 -14.35 18.89 12.75
C THR A 115 -15.38 18.93 13.87
N ASP A 116 -16.66 19.01 13.53
CA ASP A 116 -17.74 19.02 14.52
C ASP A 116 -17.98 17.63 15.16
N GLU A 117 -18.89 17.54 16.12
CA GLU A 117 -19.26 16.28 16.79
C GLU A 117 -19.86 15.23 15.84
N LEU A 118 -20.38 15.65 14.68
CA LEU A 118 -20.92 14.78 13.64
C LEU A 118 -19.84 14.33 12.64
N GLY A 119 -18.60 14.81 12.78
CA GLY A 119 -17.50 14.45 11.88
C GLY A 119 -17.42 15.29 10.60
N ARG A 120 -18.14 16.42 10.52
CA ARG A 120 -18.13 17.32 9.37
C ARG A 120 -17.02 18.37 9.51
N LEU A 121 -16.28 18.59 8.43
CA LEU A 121 -15.27 19.64 8.34
C LEU A 121 -15.93 20.99 8.03
N ARG A 122 -15.72 21.97 8.91
CA ARG A 122 -16.19 23.35 8.80
C ARG A 122 -15.00 24.31 8.85
N TYR A 123 -15.11 25.44 8.16
CA TYR A 123 -14.00 26.37 7.97
C TYR A 123 -14.45 27.77 8.38
N PHE A 124 -13.68 28.44 9.22
CA PHE A 124 -14.02 29.77 9.73
C PHE A 124 -12.84 30.72 9.55
N ALA A 125 -13.08 31.90 8.98
CA ALA A 125 -12.03 32.90 8.80
C ALA A 125 -11.48 33.31 10.17
N ALA A 126 -10.16 33.19 10.39
CA ALA A 126 -9.59 33.46 11.71
C ALA A 126 -9.62 34.95 12.09
N ALA A 127 -9.77 35.83 11.10
CA ALA A 127 -9.89 37.27 11.29
C ALA A 127 -11.31 37.73 11.72
N THR A 128 -12.36 37.03 11.31
CA THR A 128 -13.75 37.48 11.50
C THR A 128 -14.67 36.47 12.19
N GLY A 129 -14.27 35.19 12.27
CA GLY A 129 -15.12 34.10 12.77
C GLY A 129 -16.24 33.68 11.81
N GLN A 130 -16.34 34.29 10.63
CA GLN A 130 -17.34 33.93 9.63
C GLN A 130 -17.04 32.56 9.03
N GLU A 131 -18.07 31.73 8.92
CA GLU A 131 -17.97 30.43 8.26
C GLU A 131 -17.82 30.62 6.75
N LEU A 132 -17.03 29.73 6.12
CA LEU A 132 -16.97 29.55 4.68
C LEU A 132 -17.91 28.40 4.28
N PRO A 133 -19.11 28.68 3.72
CA PRO A 133 -20.01 27.65 3.25
C PRO A 133 -19.35 26.78 2.18
N GLY A 134 -19.45 25.47 2.31
CA GLY A 134 -18.77 24.55 1.39
C GLY A 134 -17.24 24.60 1.47
N GLY A 135 -16.68 25.10 2.57
CA GLY A 135 -15.24 25.35 2.73
C GLY A 135 -14.36 24.14 2.48
N ASP A 136 -14.84 22.91 2.72
CA ASP A 136 -14.06 21.70 2.45
C ASP A 136 -13.78 21.50 0.96
N ARG A 137 -14.81 21.68 0.12
CA ARG A 137 -14.67 21.64 -1.33
C ARG A 137 -13.80 22.80 -1.81
N ALA A 138 -14.07 24.01 -1.32
CA ALA A 138 -13.33 25.21 -1.72
C ALA A 138 -11.82 25.08 -1.40
N TYR A 139 -11.50 24.53 -0.23
CA TYR A 139 -10.12 24.28 0.19
C TYR A 139 -9.46 23.16 -0.63
N ALA A 140 -10.19 22.08 -0.96
CA ALA A 140 -9.69 21.05 -1.86
C ALA A 140 -9.33 21.61 -3.25
N GLU A 141 -10.18 22.48 -3.80
CA GLU A 141 -9.93 23.17 -5.07
C GLU A 141 -8.69 24.08 -4.98
N ASP A 142 -8.53 24.86 -3.90
CA ASP A 142 -7.36 25.72 -3.66
C ASP A 142 -6.05 24.90 -3.62
N VAL A 143 -6.05 23.80 -2.88
CA VAL A 143 -4.92 22.86 -2.82
C VAL A 143 -4.64 22.24 -4.19
N ALA A 144 -5.66 21.81 -4.92
CA ALA A 144 -5.49 21.22 -6.25
C ALA A 144 -4.87 22.23 -7.23
N ARG A 145 -5.33 23.48 -7.21
CA ARG A 145 -4.77 24.57 -8.03
C ARG A 145 -3.32 24.87 -7.68
N TYR A 146 -3.00 24.90 -6.39
CA TYR A 146 -1.64 25.10 -5.92
C TYR A 146 -0.72 23.98 -6.43
N VAL A 147 -1.04 22.71 -6.17
CA VAL A 147 -0.23 21.54 -6.57
C VAL A 147 0.02 21.51 -8.08
N MET A 148 -0.97 21.90 -8.88
CA MET A 148 -0.87 21.95 -10.34
C MET A 148 -0.23 23.24 -10.88
N ALA A 149 -0.04 24.27 -10.05
CA ALA A 149 0.23 25.65 -10.48
C ALA A 149 -0.74 26.12 -11.59
N ASP A 150 -2.03 25.80 -11.45
CA ASP A 150 -3.06 26.08 -12.44
C ASP A 150 -4.24 26.85 -11.83
N SER A 151 -4.18 28.17 -11.94
CA SER A 151 -5.23 29.09 -11.48
C SER A 151 -6.30 29.37 -12.54
N THR A 152 -6.11 28.92 -13.79
CA THR A 152 -6.89 29.36 -14.94
C THR A 152 -7.92 28.34 -15.41
N SER A 153 -7.58 27.05 -15.36
CA SER A 153 -8.48 25.99 -15.81
C SER A 153 -9.74 25.98 -14.94
N ALA A 154 -10.91 25.90 -15.57
CA ALA A 154 -12.16 25.70 -14.86
C ALA A 154 -12.16 24.34 -14.14
N ILE A 155 -12.97 24.20 -13.09
CA ILE A 155 -13.18 22.89 -12.44
C ILE A 155 -14.30 22.18 -13.21
N ALA A 156 -13.98 21.06 -13.85
CA ALA A 156 -14.95 20.23 -14.55
C ALA A 156 -15.84 19.45 -13.57
N SER A 157 -15.25 18.91 -12.50
CA SER A 157 -15.99 18.24 -11.43
C SER A 157 -15.22 18.25 -10.11
N ALA A 158 -15.96 18.21 -9.00
CA ALA A 158 -15.43 18.06 -7.65
C ALA A 158 -16.26 17.02 -6.91
N GLU A 159 -15.68 15.85 -6.65
CA GLU A 159 -16.36 14.71 -6.04
C GLU A 159 -15.69 14.31 -4.73
N ARG A 160 -16.48 14.06 -3.68
CA ARG A 160 -15.96 13.59 -2.39
C ARG A 160 -16.00 12.06 -2.33
N LEU A 161 -14.84 11.43 -2.43
CA LEU A 161 -14.67 9.99 -2.36
C LEU A 161 -14.52 9.52 -0.91
N THR A 162 -15.38 8.58 -0.52
CA THR A 162 -15.35 7.88 0.78
C THR A 162 -14.91 6.41 0.66
N HIS A 163 -14.67 5.96 -0.56
CA HIS A 163 -14.21 4.61 -0.90
C HIS A 163 -13.16 4.68 -2.02
N PHE A 164 -12.44 3.57 -2.22
CA PHE A 164 -11.46 3.46 -3.30
C PHE A 164 -12.14 3.13 -4.62
N THR A 165 -11.66 3.73 -5.71
CA THR A 165 -12.20 3.59 -7.06
C THR A 165 -11.14 2.99 -8.00
N ALA A 166 -11.50 2.77 -9.27
CA ALA A 166 -10.56 2.28 -10.28
C ALA A 166 -9.38 3.23 -10.52
N ASP A 167 -9.59 4.54 -10.43
CA ASP A 167 -8.57 5.58 -10.59
C ASP A 167 -7.97 6.07 -9.25
N TYR A 168 -8.55 5.69 -8.12
CA TYR A 168 -8.04 5.95 -6.78
C TYR A 168 -7.95 4.67 -5.94
N LYS A 169 -6.88 3.91 -6.14
CA LYS A 169 -6.66 2.59 -5.53
C LYS A 169 -6.29 2.65 -4.04
N PHE A 170 -6.53 1.55 -3.32
CA PHE A 170 -6.22 1.34 -1.88
C PHE A 170 -4.79 1.73 -1.47
N ILE A 171 -3.81 1.62 -2.38
CA ILE A 171 -2.42 2.00 -2.13
C ILE A 171 -2.24 3.47 -1.71
N ASN A 172 -3.21 4.34 -1.99
CA ASN A 172 -3.18 5.74 -1.56
C ASN A 172 -3.53 5.91 -0.07
N ARG A 173 -4.23 4.96 0.56
CA ARG A 173 -4.52 4.87 2.02
C ARG A 173 -5.16 6.09 2.70
N LEU A 174 -5.51 7.12 1.94
CA LEU A 174 -6.14 8.33 2.45
C LEU A 174 -7.59 8.32 2.00
N LEU A 175 -8.51 8.35 2.97
CA LEU A 175 -9.94 8.59 2.79
C LEU A 175 -10.46 9.38 4.02
N PRO A 176 -11.50 10.22 3.85
CA PRO A 176 -12.08 10.64 2.58
C PRO A 176 -11.14 11.57 1.80
N VAL A 177 -11.31 11.66 0.48
CA VAL A 177 -10.57 12.60 -0.38
C VAL A 177 -11.50 13.30 -1.37
N TRP A 178 -11.11 14.48 -1.82
CA TRP A 178 -11.74 15.17 -2.93
C TRP A 178 -11.02 14.84 -4.22
N LYS A 179 -11.74 14.36 -5.23
CA LYS A 179 -11.30 14.26 -6.61
C LYS A 179 -11.70 15.54 -7.34
N ILE A 180 -10.72 16.39 -7.60
CA ILE A 180 -10.88 17.65 -8.33
C ILE A 180 -10.41 17.44 -9.77
N THR A 181 -11.34 17.45 -10.73
CA THR A 181 -11.04 17.32 -12.16
C THR A 181 -10.99 18.69 -12.78
N LEU A 182 -9.86 19.06 -13.38
CA LEU A 182 -9.68 20.30 -14.11
C LEU A 182 -10.21 20.14 -15.54
N ALA A 183 -10.85 21.19 -16.07
CA ALA A 183 -11.33 21.27 -17.46
C ALA A 183 -10.16 21.50 -18.42
N ARG A 184 -9.24 20.53 -18.47
CA ARG A 184 -8.04 20.52 -19.30
C ARG A 184 -8.15 19.45 -20.39
N PRO A 185 -7.48 19.62 -21.54
CA PRO A 185 -7.47 18.59 -22.59
C PRO A 185 -6.93 17.23 -22.15
N ASP A 186 -6.07 17.19 -21.13
CA ASP A 186 -5.49 15.96 -20.58
C ASP A 186 -6.39 15.26 -19.54
N GLY A 187 -7.50 15.87 -19.14
CA GLY A 187 -8.41 15.33 -18.14
C GLY A 187 -7.77 15.17 -16.75
N MET A 188 -6.89 16.09 -16.35
CA MET A 188 -6.19 16.03 -15.07
C MET A 188 -7.14 16.02 -13.86
N ALA A 189 -7.07 14.96 -13.06
CA ALA A 189 -7.74 14.82 -11.78
C ALA A 189 -6.73 14.80 -10.63
N VAL A 190 -6.96 15.60 -9.59
CA VAL A 190 -6.13 15.71 -8.39
C VAL A 190 -6.92 15.21 -7.18
N PHE A 191 -6.32 14.33 -6.39
CA PHE A 191 -6.95 13.71 -5.22
C PHE A 191 -6.37 14.32 -3.95
N VAL A 192 -7.18 15.06 -3.20
CA VAL A 192 -6.74 15.84 -2.02
C VAL A 192 -7.45 15.37 -0.76
N GLU A 193 -6.69 15.06 0.28
CA GLU A 193 -7.18 14.88 1.64
C GLU A 193 -7.07 16.21 2.39
N THR A 194 -8.21 16.85 2.63
CA THR A 194 -8.26 18.21 3.22
C THR A 194 -7.98 18.21 4.72
N GLY A 195 -8.26 17.11 5.41
CA GLY A 195 -8.12 16.97 6.86
C GLY A 195 -6.68 17.07 7.38
N GLN A 196 -5.65 16.75 6.58
CA GLN A 196 -4.24 17.03 6.87
C GLN A 196 -3.53 17.79 5.74
N SER A 197 -4.26 18.32 4.75
CA SER A 197 -3.70 19.02 3.59
C SER A 197 -2.73 18.14 2.77
N ARG A 198 -3.13 16.91 2.46
CA ARG A 198 -2.28 15.93 1.79
C ARG A 198 -2.73 15.68 0.36
N LEU A 199 -1.75 15.57 -0.53
CA LEU A 199 -1.96 15.03 -1.88
C LEU A 199 -1.98 13.50 -1.81
N GLY A 200 -3.10 12.89 -2.21
CA GLY A 200 -3.21 11.44 -2.35
C GLY A 200 -2.48 10.95 -3.61
N THR A 201 -2.98 11.41 -4.77
CA THR A 201 -2.39 11.17 -6.11
C THR A 201 -2.97 12.19 -7.10
N PHE A 202 -2.53 12.12 -8.35
CA PHE A 202 -3.03 12.90 -9.48
C PHE A 202 -2.99 12.06 -10.74
N ASN A 203 -4.00 12.08 -11.59
CA ASN A 203 -4.05 11.27 -12.80
C ASN A 203 -4.62 12.08 -13.96
N ASN A 204 -3.90 12.14 -15.08
CA ASN A 204 -4.51 12.50 -16.36
C ASN A 204 -5.16 11.26 -16.99
N GLN A 205 -5.81 11.44 -18.14
CA GLN A 205 -6.51 10.35 -18.83
C GLN A 205 -5.57 9.19 -19.20
N ALA A 206 -4.38 9.50 -19.74
CA ALA A 206 -3.40 8.48 -20.12
C ALA A 206 -2.96 7.61 -18.91
N ARG A 207 -2.66 8.25 -17.77
CA ARG A 207 -2.32 7.55 -16.53
C ARG A 207 -3.51 6.75 -15.98
N ALA A 208 -4.74 7.26 -16.11
CA ALA A 208 -5.95 6.55 -15.69
C ALA A 208 -6.19 5.28 -16.51
N THR A 209 -6.10 5.34 -17.85
CA THR A 209 -6.19 4.17 -18.73
C THR A 209 -5.11 3.14 -18.43
N PHE A 210 -3.90 3.60 -18.13
CA PHE A 210 -2.82 2.73 -17.70
C PHE A 210 -3.14 2.02 -16.38
N LEU A 211 -3.58 2.77 -15.36
CA LEU A 211 -3.92 2.22 -14.04
C LEU A 211 -5.00 1.15 -14.16
N TRP A 212 -6.00 1.37 -15.02
CA TRP A 212 -7.01 0.38 -15.35
C TRP A 212 -6.38 -0.87 -16.00
N THR A 213 -5.53 -0.70 -17.03
CA THR A 213 -4.85 -1.82 -17.72
C THR A 213 -3.99 -2.63 -16.75
N PHE A 214 -3.24 -1.96 -15.88
CA PHE A 214 -2.45 -2.60 -14.84
C PHE A 214 -3.35 -3.35 -13.84
N GLY A 215 -4.45 -2.75 -13.41
CA GLY A 215 -5.44 -3.40 -12.56
C GLY A 215 -5.98 -4.70 -13.18
N MET A 216 -6.39 -4.66 -14.44
CA MET A 216 -6.91 -5.82 -15.15
C MET A 216 -5.86 -6.93 -15.34
N LEU A 217 -4.64 -6.58 -15.73
CA LEU A 217 -3.62 -7.57 -16.10
C LEU A 217 -2.77 -8.06 -14.91
N HIS A 218 -2.56 -7.22 -13.89
CA HIS A 218 -1.69 -7.53 -12.76
C HIS A 218 -2.44 -7.94 -11.50
N ASN A 219 -3.42 -7.13 -11.09
CA ASN A 219 -4.21 -7.38 -9.89
C ASN A 219 -5.40 -8.29 -10.16
N TRP A 220 -5.74 -8.49 -11.44
CA TRP A 220 -6.94 -9.19 -11.89
C TRP A 220 -8.20 -8.56 -11.31
N ASP A 221 -8.32 -7.24 -11.44
CA ASP A 221 -9.48 -6.47 -10.98
C ASP A 221 -10.81 -6.96 -11.58
N PHE A 222 -10.80 -7.71 -12.69
CA PHE A 222 -11.99 -8.39 -13.21
C PHE A 222 -12.54 -9.48 -12.26
N LEU A 223 -11.77 -9.87 -11.24
CA LEU A 223 -12.18 -10.73 -10.13
C LEU A 223 -12.63 -9.94 -8.89
N ASP A 224 -12.65 -8.60 -8.91
CA ASP A 224 -13.04 -7.76 -7.76
C ASP A 224 -14.49 -8.03 -7.30
N ALA A 225 -15.34 -8.60 -8.17
CA ALA A 225 -16.68 -9.04 -7.82
C ALA A 225 -16.71 -10.26 -6.87
N LEU A 226 -15.59 -10.98 -6.74
CA LEU A 226 -15.45 -12.12 -5.84
C LEU A 226 -15.06 -11.66 -4.42
N PRO A 227 -15.40 -12.44 -3.37
CA PRO A 227 -14.86 -12.20 -2.04
C PRO A 227 -13.33 -12.13 -2.07
N ARG A 228 -12.75 -11.14 -1.38
CA ARG A 228 -11.31 -10.85 -1.39
C ARG A 228 -10.42 -12.08 -1.12
N PRO A 229 -10.71 -12.97 -0.15
CA PRO A 229 -9.91 -14.19 0.05
C PRO A 229 -9.94 -15.14 -1.15
N LEU A 230 -11.07 -15.23 -1.86
CA LEU A 230 -11.21 -16.05 -3.06
C LEU A 230 -10.42 -15.46 -4.23
N HIS A 231 -10.54 -14.14 -4.47
CA HIS A 231 -9.74 -13.44 -5.47
C HIS A 231 -8.24 -13.66 -5.25
N LEU A 232 -7.75 -13.40 -4.05
CA LEU A 232 -6.34 -13.62 -3.68
C LEU A 232 -5.94 -15.10 -3.76
N GLY A 233 -6.84 -16.01 -3.37
CA GLY A 233 -6.64 -17.46 -3.46
C GLY A 233 -6.47 -17.95 -4.90
N ILE A 234 -7.28 -17.47 -5.84
CA ILE A 234 -7.16 -17.78 -7.27
C ILE A 234 -5.80 -17.31 -7.78
N MET A 235 -5.40 -16.07 -7.47
CA MET A 235 -4.08 -15.56 -7.84
C MET A 235 -2.95 -16.42 -7.26
N LEU A 236 -3.06 -16.80 -5.98
CA LEU A 236 -2.07 -17.63 -5.30
C LEU A 236 -1.91 -19.01 -5.94
N VAL A 237 -3.01 -19.63 -6.40
CA VAL A 237 -2.96 -20.90 -7.14
C VAL A 237 -2.16 -20.74 -8.43
N PHE A 238 -2.44 -19.69 -9.21
CA PHE A 238 -1.74 -19.46 -10.48
C PHE A 238 -0.27 -19.09 -10.28
N THR A 239 0.07 -18.22 -9.33
CA THR A 239 1.48 -17.92 -9.01
C THR A 239 2.22 -19.16 -8.52
N THR A 240 1.51 -20.06 -7.82
CA THR A 240 2.06 -21.35 -7.37
C THR A 240 2.35 -22.31 -8.52
N ILE A 241 1.42 -22.44 -9.46
CA ILE A 241 1.62 -23.23 -10.69
C ILE A 241 2.80 -22.65 -11.50
N ILE A 242 2.96 -21.33 -11.55
CA ILE A 242 4.07 -20.66 -12.25
C ILE A 242 5.41 -21.03 -11.62
N TRP A 243 5.60 -20.84 -10.31
CA TRP A 243 6.90 -21.12 -9.71
C TRP A 243 7.20 -22.63 -9.69
N LEU A 244 6.20 -23.50 -9.59
CA LEU A 244 6.37 -24.96 -9.77
C LEU A 244 6.77 -25.33 -11.20
N SER A 245 6.17 -24.68 -12.21
CA SER A 245 6.57 -24.85 -13.61
C SER A 245 8.02 -24.41 -13.83
N ALA A 246 8.40 -23.25 -13.29
CA ALA A 246 9.78 -22.74 -13.36
C ALA A 246 10.77 -23.67 -12.65
N LEU A 247 10.44 -24.11 -11.43
CA LEU A 247 11.24 -25.05 -10.65
C LEU A 247 11.43 -26.38 -11.40
N SER A 248 10.37 -26.91 -12.01
CA SER A 248 10.48 -28.14 -12.81
C SER A 248 11.42 -27.96 -14.01
N GLY A 249 11.41 -26.79 -14.66
CA GLY A 249 12.36 -26.43 -15.71
C GLY A 249 13.81 -26.41 -15.21
N LEU A 250 14.07 -25.78 -14.07
CA LEU A 250 15.39 -25.75 -13.43
C LEU A 250 15.88 -27.16 -13.07
N VAL A 251 15.01 -27.99 -12.49
CA VAL A 251 15.35 -29.37 -12.12
C VAL A 251 15.69 -30.20 -13.35
N ILE A 252 14.82 -30.19 -14.37
CA ILE A 252 15.01 -30.95 -15.61
C ILE A 252 16.32 -30.55 -16.29
N TYR A 253 16.54 -29.25 -16.50
CA TYR A 253 17.62 -28.78 -17.35
C TYR A 253 18.94 -28.55 -16.62
N GLY A 254 18.90 -28.29 -15.31
CA GLY A 254 20.07 -28.17 -14.45
C GLY A 254 20.65 -29.52 -14.03
N PHE A 255 19.80 -30.47 -13.59
CA PHE A 255 20.27 -31.69 -12.92
C PHE A 255 20.00 -32.99 -13.69
N VAL A 256 18.87 -33.07 -14.41
CA VAL A 256 18.45 -34.33 -15.05
C VAL A 256 18.93 -34.44 -16.50
N ARG A 257 19.26 -33.33 -17.17
CA ARG A 257 19.65 -33.27 -18.59
C ARG A 257 20.82 -34.18 -18.97
N LYS A 258 21.93 -34.14 -18.21
CA LYS A 258 23.12 -34.99 -18.46
C LYS A 258 22.85 -36.48 -18.19
N LYS A 259 21.76 -36.77 -17.48
CA LYS A 259 21.37 -38.09 -16.98
C LYS A 259 20.30 -38.75 -17.86
N LEU A 260 19.87 -38.12 -18.96
CA LEU A 260 18.85 -38.61 -19.88
C LEU A 260 19.44 -38.85 -21.29
N ARG A 261 18.77 -39.73 -22.06
CA ARG A 261 19.20 -40.21 -23.40
C ARG A 261 19.89 -39.13 -24.24
N GLN A 262 21.15 -39.37 -24.58
CA GLN A 262 21.86 -38.63 -25.61
C GLN A 262 21.24 -38.95 -26.99
N PRO A 263 21.19 -37.98 -27.92
CA PRO A 263 20.64 -38.20 -29.26
C PRO A 263 21.40 -39.33 -29.95
N ARG A 264 20.67 -40.32 -30.49
CA ARG A 264 21.25 -41.54 -31.07
C ARG A 264 21.52 -41.42 -32.57
N SER A 265 21.07 -40.32 -33.21
CA SER A 265 21.19 -40.07 -34.66
C SER A 265 21.22 -38.55 -34.97
N ALA A 266 21.71 -38.17 -36.15
CA ALA A 266 21.62 -36.81 -36.68
C ALA A 266 20.15 -36.33 -36.87
N GLN A 267 19.20 -37.25 -37.07
CA GLN A 267 17.75 -36.97 -37.09
C GLN A 267 17.17 -36.72 -35.67
N ASP A 268 17.84 -37.19 -34.62
CA ASP A 268 17.54 -36.89 -33.21
C ASP A 268 18.10 -35.52 -32.77
N ALA A 269 18.78 -34.79 -33.67
CA ALA A 269 19.32 -33.47 -33.36
C ALA A 269 18.19 -32.53 -32.95
N THR A 270 18.22 -32.11 -31.69
CA THR A 270 17.24 -31.17 -31.14
C THR A 270 17.27 -29.92 -32.00
N GLY A 271 16.17 -29.63 -32.72
CA GLY A 271 16.08 -28.46 -33.58
C GLY A 271 16.52 -27.20 -32.84
N TRP A 272 17.10 -26.24 -33.59
CA TRP A 272 17.59 -24.95 -33.07
C TRP A 272 16.59 -24.33 -32.10
N LEU A 273 15.29 -24.48 -32.45
CA LEU A 273 14.20 -23.97 -31.68
C LEU A 273 14.21 -24.51 -30.22
N ARG A 274 14.24 -25.83 -30.05
CA ARG A 274 14.27 -26.48 -28.72
C ARG A 274 15.57 -26.19 -27.96
N ARG A 275 16.71 -26.06 -28.64
CA ARG A 275 18.00 -25.73 -27.99
C ARG A 275 17.98 -24.36 -27.33
N ARG A 276 17.44 -23.35 -28.03
CA ARG A 276 17.29 -21.98 -27.49
C ARG A 276 16.29 -21.93 -26.34
N HIS A 277 15.16 -22.65 -26.41
CA HIS A 277 14.18 -22.71 -25.30
C HIS A 277 14.84 -23.25 -24.03
N ARG A 278 15.68 -24.28 -24.16
CA ARG A 278 16.35 -24.93 -23.03
C ARG A 278 17.46 -24.10 -22.40
N THR A 279 18.16 -23.29 -23.20
CA THR A 279 19.30 -22.48 -22.73
C THR A 279 18.82 -21.16 -22.15
N LEU A 280 17.98 -20.42 -22.90
CA LEU A 280 17.35 -19.20 -22.41
C LEU A 280 16.39 -19.49 -21.25
N GLY A 281 15.70 -20.63 -21.30
CA GLY A 281 14.76 -21.07 -20.28
C GLY A 281 15.39 -21.32 -18.91
N LEU A 282 16.69 -21.61 -18.79
CA LEU A 282 17.32 -21.75 -17.47
C LEU A 282 17.42 -20.41 -16.73
N TRP A 283 17.91 -19.38 -17.42
CA TRP A 283 17.99 -18.01 -16.87
C TRP A 283 16.61 -17.47 -16.55
N VAL A 284 15.68 -17.60 -17.50
CA VAL A 284 14.31 -17.12 -17.35
C VAL A 284 13.56 -17.92 -16.27
N ALA A 285 13.78 -19.23 -16.15
CA ALA A 285 13.16 -20.02 -15.09
C ALA A 285 13.68 -19.63 -13.70
N PHE A 286 14.95 -19.28 -13.55
CA PHE A 286 15.47 -18.78 -12.27
C PHE A 286 14.76 -17.49 -11.86
N VAL A 287 14.67 -16.52 -12.77
CA VAL A 287 13.97 -15.24 -12.54
C VAL A 287 12.48 -15.48 -12.27
N THR A 288 11.82 -16.31 -13.08
CA THR A 288 10.39 -16.62 -12.91
C THR A 288 10.14 -17.30 -11.56
N PHE A 289 11.02 -18.22 -11.15
CA PHE A 289 10.92 -18.93 -9.89
C PHE A 289 11.00 -17.97 -8.70
N THR A 290 12.05 -17.14 -8.63
CA THR A 290 12.20 -16.21 -7.50
C THR A 290 11.09 -15.17 -7.45
N PHE A 291 10.72 -14.62 -8.61
CA PHE A 291 9.68 -13.59 -8.73
C PHE A 291 8.29 -14.11 -8.34
N ALA A 292 7.89 -15.28 -8.88
CA ALA A 292 6.58 -15.87 -8.61
C ALA A 292 6.49 -16.52 -7.22
N LEU A 293 7.59 -17.07 -6.69
CA LEU A 293 7.63 -17.56 -5.30
C LEU A 293 7.44 -16.41 -4.31
N SER A 294 8.14 -15.29 -4.54
CA SER A 294 7.97 -14.09 -3.73
C SER A 294 6.56 -13.50 -3.85
N ALA A 295 5.98 -13.50 -5.06
CA ALA A 295 4.58 -13.10 -5.27
C ALA A 295 3.59 -13.99 -4.50
N SER A 296 3.77 -15.31 -4.53
CA SER A 296 2.96 -16.24 -3.74
C SER A 296 3.07 -15.95 -2.24
N TYR A 297 4.28 -15.67 -1.72
CA TYR A 297 4.45 -15.33 -0.31
C TYR A 297 3.76 -14.00 0.06
N HIS A 298 3.86 -12.99 -0.81
CA HIS A 298 3.15 -11.72 -0.66
C HIS A 298 1.63 -11.89 -0.65
N LEU A 299 1.08 -12.68 -1.58
CA LEU A 299 -0.35 -12.99 -1.64
C LEU A 299 -0.82 -13.75 -0.41
N TRP A 300 -0.03 -14.72 0.06
CA TRP A 300 -0.32 -15.47 1.27
C TRP A 300 -0.44 -14.55 2.49
N GLN A 301 0.52 -13.64 2.68
CA GLN A 301 0.46 -12.68 3.78
C GLN A 301 -0.74 -11.73 3.67
N LYS A 302 -1.11 -11.34 2.44
CA LYS A 302 -2.29 -10.50 2.16
C LYS A 302 -3.65 -11.16 2.40
N LEU A 303 -3.69 -12.48 2.62
CA LEU A 303 -4.91 -13.15 3.10
C LEU A 303 -5.25 -12.72 4.53
N THR A 304 -4.25 -12.30 5.32
CA THR A 304 -4.47 -11.65 6.61
C THR A 304 -5.01 -10.24 6.38
N PRO A 305 -6.20 -9.90 6.92
CA PRO A 305 -6.79 -8.58 6.76
C PRO A 305 -5.89 -7.48 7.32
N ASP A 306 -5.91 -6.32 6.67
CA ASP A 306 -5.26 -5.11 7.18
C ASP A 306 -6.13 -4.49 8.27
N ARG A 307 -5.62 -4.48 9.50
CA ARG A 307 -6.36 -4.08 10.71
C ARG A 307 -6.06 -2.65 11.16
N ARG A 308 -5.38 -1.85 10.34
CA ARG A 308 -5.00 -0.49 10.73
C ARG A 308 -6.21 0.43 10.99
N ASP A 309 -7.29 0.21 10.24
CA ASP A 309 -8.50 1.01 10.30
C ASP A 309 -9.46 0.53 11.41
N ASP A 310 -9.20 -0.64 12.02
CA ASP A 310 -9.95 -1.16 13.18
C ASP A 310 -9.74 -0.29 14.43
N VAL A 311 -8.65 0.49 14.44
CA VAL A 311 -8.22 1.29 15.60
C VAL A 311 -7.91 2.73 15.21
N ALA A 312 -8.59 3.65 15.87
CA ALA A 312 -8.27 5.06 15.90
C ALA A 312 -8.80 5.66 17.20
N ARG A 313 -8.17 6.74 17.67
CA ARG A 313 -8.69 7.55 18.75
C ARG A 313 -9.36 8.79 18.17
N VAL A 314 -10.67 8.90 18.39
CA VAL A 314 -11.42 10.13 18.13
C VAL A 314 -11.67 10.80 19.48
N SER A 315 -10.98 11.92 19.72
CA SER A 315 -11.19 12.74 20.91
C SER A 315 -12.17 13.86 20.62
N THR A 316 -12.94 14.26 21.64
CA THR A 316 -13.81 15.43 21.60
C THR A 316 -13.30 16.45 22.61
N PHE A 317 -13.38 17.73 22.27
CA PHE A 317 -12.89 18.86 23.06
C PHE A 317 -14.01 19.86 23.21
N GLN A 318 -14.47 20.08 24.44
CA GLN A 318 -15.54 21.05 24.73
C GLN A 318 -15.01 22.47 24.53
N ALA A 319 -15.88 23.39 24.11
CA ALA A 319 -15.49 24.80 23.93
C ALA A 319 -14.95 25.41 25.24
N SER A 320 -15.48 25.00 26.39
CA SER A 320 -15.02 25.41 27.72
C SER A 320 -13.62 24.90 28.08
N GLU A 321 -13.12 23.85 27.40
CA GLU A 321 -11.77 23.34 27.60
C GLU A 321 -10.71 24.18 26.87
N LEU A 322 -11.11 25.04 25.92
CA LEU A 322 -10.22 25.92 25.15
C LEU A 322 -10.10 27.31 25.77
N ALA A 323 -9.91 27.36 27.09
CA ALA A 323 -9.90 28.61 27.86
C ALA A 323 -8.68 29.51 27.56
N TRP A 324 -7.51 28.91 27.29
CA TRP A 324 -6.31 29.63 26.93
C TRP A 324 -6.27 29.90 25.40
N PRO A 325 -6.10 31.16 24.96
CA PRO A 325 -6.18 31.52 23.55
C PRO A 325 -5.11 30.83 22.70
N LEU A 326 -5.51 30.27 21.56
CA LEU A 326 -4.58 29.65 20.60
C LEU A 326 -3.50 30.63 20.13
N ALA A 327 -3.83 31.91 19.91
CA ALA A 327 -2.86 32.92 19.51
C ALA A 327 -1.70 33.06 20.52
N ALA A 328 -1.98 32.94 21.82
CA ALA A 328 -0.96 32.94 22.87
C ALA A 328 -0.13 31.64 22.85
N ALA A 329 -0.71 30.52 22.43
CA ALA A 329 0.00 29.26 22.26
C ALA A 329 1.09 29.32 21.18
N LEU A 330 0.93 30.19 20.16
CA LEU A 330 1.90 30.35 19.08
C LEU A 330 3.18 31.08 19.50
N ALA A 331 3.19 31.76 20.66
CA ALA A 331 4.35 32.49 21.13
C ALA A 331 5.49 31.54 21.52
N GLY A 332 6.69 31.77 21.01
CA GLY A 332 7.87 30.96 21.33
C GLY A 332 9.07 31.31 20.46
N PRO A 333 10.22 30.66 20.70
CA PRO A 333 11.47 30.93 19.99
C PRO A 333 11.45 30.47 18.53
N ALA A 334 10.58 29.50 18.18
CA ALA A 334 10.47 28.96 16.84
C ALA A 334 9.05 29.16 16.27
N PRO A 335 8.91 29.63 15.02
CA PRO A 335 7.61 29.86 14.41
C PRO A 335 6.81 28.56 14.27
N VAL A 336 5.60 28.56 14.80
CA VAL A 336 4.66 27.43 14.70
C VAL A 336 4.02 27.43 13.31
N ALA A 337 4.11 26.31 12.60
CA ALA A 337 3.54 26.12 11.26
C ALA A 337 2.23 25.34 11.27
N GLN A 338 2.00 24.47 12.25
CA GLN A 338 0.79 23.66 12.35
C GLN A 338 0.32 23.53 13.79
N VAL A 339 -1.00 23.44 13.95
CA VAL A 339 -1.67 23.24 15.23
C VAL A 339 -2.64 22.07 15.08
N SER A 340 -2.68 21.19 16.08
CA SER A 340 -3.75 20.22 16.28
C SER A 340 -4.14 20.13 17.75
N LEU A 341 -5.30 19.55 18.07
CA LEU A 341 -5.67 19.22 19.44
C LEU A 341 -5.27 17.78 19.76
N ALA A 342 -4.82 17.55 20.99
CA ALA A 342 -4.51 16.23 21.51
C ALA A 342 -5.04 16.10 22.94
N ARG A 343 -5.55 14.92 23.29
CA ARG A 343 -5.97 14.62 24.66
C ARG A 343 -4.96 13.64 25.27
N VAL A 344 -4.14 14.14 26.19
CA VAL A 344 -3.03 13.40 26.81
C VAL A 344 -3.31 13.26 28.29
N GLY A 345 -3.37 12.03 28.80
CA GLY A 345 -3.77 11.77 30.20
C GLY A 345 -5.15 12.33 30.55
N GLY A 346 -6.07 12.34 29.57
CA GLY A 346 -7.41 12.93 29.72
C GLY A 346 -7.47 14.46 29.64
N GLN A 347 -6.34 15.16 29.63
CA GLN A 347 -6.29 16.63 29.57
C GLN A 347 -6.11 17.14 28.14
N PRO A 348 -6.71 18.29 27.77
CA PRO A 348 -6.62 18.88 26.44
C PRO A 348 -5.33 19.71 26.26
N TYR A 349 -4.63 19.47 25.15
CA TYR A 349 -3.42 20.19 24.76
C TYR A 349 -3.50 20.67 23.31
N TYR A 350 -2.93 21.84 23.05
CA TYR A 350 -2.50 22.25 21.72
C TYR A 350 -1.19 21.55 21.40
N ARG A 351 -1.19 20.73 20.35
CA ARG A 351 0.00 20.16 19.72
C ARG A 351 0.47 21.12 18.64
N LEU A 352 1.64 21.72 18.84
CA LEU A 352 2.23 22.75 18.00
C LEU A 352 3.44 22.18 17.27
N VAL A 353 3.45 22.28 15.94
CA VAL A 353 4.59 21.87 15.12
C VAL A 353 5.30 23.11 14.60
N SER A 354 6.56 23.27 14.96
CA SER A 354 7.44 24.31 14.43
C SER A 354 8.41 23.69 13.43
N LYS A 355 8.78 24.44 12.39
CA LYS A 355 9.82 24.02 11.43
C LYS A 355 11.03 24.94 11.59
N SER A 356 12.20 24.33 11.82
CA SER A 356 13.48 25.02 11.79
C SER A 356 13.83 25.46 10.37
N ALA A 357 14.76 26.41 10.24
CA ALA A 357 15.36 26.81 8.96
C ALA A 357 15.99 25.61 8.21
N ASP A 358 16.52 24.63 8.96
CA ASP A 358 17.10 23.39 8.40
C ASP A 358 16.05 22.35 7.97
N GLY A 359 14.75 22.70 8.03
CA GLY A 359 13.63 21.83 7.66
C GLY A 359 13.25 20.77 8.70
N GLN A 360 13.98 20.68 9.82
CA GLN A 360 13.63 19.80 10.93
C GLN A 360 12.38 20.31 11.66
N SER A 361 11.46 19.41 11.97
CA SER A 361 10.22 19.74 12.67
C SER A 361 10.36 19.42 14.16
N THR A 362 10.05 20.37 15.03
CA THR A 362 9.93 20.16 16.48
C THR A 362 8.46 20.21 16.88
N VAL A 363 8.09 19.42 17.89
CA VAL A 363 6.71 19.34 18.38
C VAL A 363 6.67 19.68 19.86
N HIS A 364 5.77 20.60 20.22
CA HIS A 364 5.54 21.01 21.60
C HIS A 364 4.06 20.92 21.95
N TYR A 365 3.78 20.64 23.22
CA TYR A 365 2.42 20.52 23.74
C TYR A 365 2.21 21.60 24.78
N ARG A 366 1.10 22.35 24.65
CA ARG A 366 0.70 23.36 25.64
C ARG A 366 -0.73 23.12 26.08
N SER A 367 -0.97 23.13 27.38
CA SER A 367 -2.31 22.96 27.95
C SER A 367 -3.25 24.02 27.38
N THR A 368 -4.45 23.60 26.95
CA THR A 368 -5.46 24.54 26.44
C THR A 368 -6.14 25.34 27.54
N ARG A 369 -5.81 25.10 28.82
CA ARG A 369 -6.41 25.76 29.98
C ARG A 369 -5.54 26.90 30.53
N ASP A 370 -4.24 26.66 30.64
CA ASP A 370 -3.30 27.55 31.32
C ASP A 370 -1.97 27.75 30.55
N GLY A 371 -1.81 27.13 29.37
CA GLY A 371 -0.63 27.27 28.53
C GLY A 371 0.63 26.56 29.02
N ARG A 372 0.55 25.80 30.13
CA ARG A 372 1.69 25.02 30.63
C ARG A 372 2.19 24.03 29.59
N VAL A 373 3.51 24.01 29.40
CA VAL A 373 4.17 23.09 28.47
C VAL A 373 4.15 21.69 29.07
N LEU A 374 3.83 20.68 28.25
CA LEU A 374 4.01 19.27 28.59
C LEU A 374 5.33 18.78 27.97
N PRO A 375 6.37 18.51 28.78
CA PRO A 375 7.62 17.90 28.32
C PRO A 375 7.34 16.55 27.69
N ASP A 376 8.03 16.24 26.59
CA ASP A 376 7.89 14.97 25.84
C ASP A 376 6.45 14.59 25.46
N GLY A 377 5.57 15.58 25.34
CA GLY A 377 4.15 15.36 25.08
C GLY A 377 3.85 14.50 23.85
N GLU A 378 4.67 14.59 22.80
CA GLU A 378 4.52 13.76 21.59
C GLU A 378 4.72 12.28 21.88
N PHE A 379 5.75 11.95 22.67
CA PHE A 379 6.08 10.58 23.02
C PHE A 379 5.15 10.01 24.08
N ILE A 380 4.75 10.82 25.08
CA ILE A 380 3.73 10.44 26.07
C ILE A 380 2.42 10.11 25.35
N TYR A 381 1.97 10.98 24.47
CA TYR A 381 0.72 10.79 23.75
C TYR A 381 0.77 9.60 22.80
N ALA A 382 1.88 9.43 22.06
CA ALA A 382 2.08 8.27 21.20
C ALA A 382 2.04 6.95 21.98
N ARG A 383 2.71 6.87 23.14
CA ARG A 383 2.66 5.68 24.01
C ARG A 383 1.24 5.36 24.45
N GLU A 384 0.47 6.38 24.86
CA GLU A 384 -0.93 6.23 25.27
C GLU A 384 -1.80 5.68 24.13
N LEU A 385 -1.64 6.22 22.92
CA LEU A 385 -2.33 5.72 21.72
C LEU A 385 -1.91 4.29 21.37
N GLY A 386 -0.61 3.99 21.41
CA GLY A 386 -0.07 2.67 21.12
C GLY A 386 -0.57 1.59 22.08
N GLN A 387 -0.62 1.89 23.38
CA GLN A 387 -1.17 0.98 24.38
C GLN A 387 -2.67 0.73 24.15
N GLU A 388 -3.45 1.78 23.86
CA GLU A 388 -4.86 1.63 23.51
C GLU A 388 -5.05 0.75 22.27
N PHE A 389 -4.29 1.02 21.21
CA PHE A 389 -4.40 0.29 19.95
C PHE A 389 -3.97 -1.16 20.11
N MET A 390 -2.87 -1.44 20.82
CA MET A 390 -2.46 -2.81 21.11
C MET A 390 -3.53 -3.56 21.91
N ALA A 391 -4.12 -2.93 22.94
CA ALA A 391 -5.17 -3.55 23.73
C ALA A 391 -6.41 -3.90 22.87
N LYS A 392 -6.85 -2.98 22.00
CA LYS A 392 -7.96 -3.20 21.07
C LYS A 392 -7.66 -4.31 20.05
N LEU A 393 -6.47 -4.27 19.43
CA LEU A 393 -6.03 -5.27 18.45
C LEU A 393 -5.92 -6.67 19.06
N SER A 394 -5.52 -6.76 20.33
CA SER A 394 -5.36 -8.03 21.05
C SER A 394 -6.70 -8.65 21.50
N ARG A 395 -7.71 -7.83 21.80
CA ARG A 395 -9.04 -8.30 22.23
C ARG A 395 -9.92 -8.81 21.08
N GLN A 396 -9.69 -8.31 19.88
CA GLN A 396 -10.38 -8.78 18.68
C GLN A 396 -9.52 -9.89 18.05
N PRO A 397 -9.87 -11.18 18.21
CA PRO A 397 -9.24 -12.22 17.41
C PRO A 397 -9.48 -11.92 15.92
N ALA A 398 -8.55 -12.35 15.06
CA ALA A 398 -8.59 -12.16 13.60
C ALA A 398 -9.75 -12.93 12.89
N SER A 399 -10.83 -13.26 13.61
CA SER A 399 -12.02 -13.96 13.14
C SER A 399 -13.28 -13.13 13.41
N ALA A 400 -13.54 -12.17 12.52
CA ALA A 400 -14.89 -11.73 12.19
C ALA A 400 -14.90 -11.45 10.68
N GLY A 401 -14.93 -12.52 9.90
CA GLY A 401 -15.34 -12.43 8.51
C GLY A 401 -16.79 -11.99 8.42
N ALA A 402 -17.11 -11.25 7.36
CA ALA A 402 -18.46 -10.93 6.90
C ALA A 402 -19.33 -10.10 7.87
N ALA A 403 -19.13 -8.79 7.81
CA ALA A 403 -20.25 -7.84 7.82
C ALA A 403 -19.97 -6.76 6.76
N ALA A 404 -20.00 -7.18 5.50
CA ALA A 404 -20.61 -6.33 4.51
C ALA A 404 -22.09 -6.23 4.93
N SER A 405 -22.55 -5.04 5.26
CA SER A 405 -23.97 -4.73 5.22
C SER A 405 -24.42 -4.77 3.76
N SER A 406 -24.56 -5.98 3.22
CA SER A 406 -25.63 -6.28 2.29
C SER A 406 -26.83 -6.63 3.15
N GLU A 407 -27.81 -5.73 3.20
CA GLU A 407 -29.18 -6.14 3.45
C GLU A 407 -29.52 -7.25 2.44
N SER A 408 -29.48 -8.50 2.89
CA SER A 408 -30.19 -9.58 2.23
C SER A 408 -31.47 -9.75 3.00
N ALA A 409 -32.53 -9.10 2.51
CA ALA A 409 -33.89 -9.46 2.80
C ALA A 409 -34.04 -10.98 2.66
N ALA A 410 -34.26 -11.66 3.78
CA ALA A 410 -34.91 -12.96 3.74
C ALA A 410 -36.35 -12.71 3.30
N ILE A 411 -36.75 -13.39 2.22
CA ILE A 411 -38.12 -13.40 1.71
C ILE A 411 -39.02 -13.88 2.85
N ALA A 412 -39.82 -12.96 3.40
CA ALA A 412 -40.94 -13.25 4.26
C ALA A 412 -42.22 -13.21 3.42
N ASP A 413 -43.11 -14.16 3.69
CA ASP A 413 -44.36 -14.43 2.99
C ASP A 413 -45.15 -13.16 2.62
N CYS A 414 -45.53 -13.09 1.35
CA CYS A 414 -46.51 -12.16 0.84
C CYS A 414 -47.90 -12.58 1.35
N CYS A 415 -48.43 -11.94 2.42
CA CYS A 415 -49.87 -11.70 2.67
C CYS A 415 -50.18 -11.23 4.11
N VAL A 416 -49.63 -10.11 4.60
CA VAL A 416 -50.22 -9.38 5.76
C VAL A 416 -49.97 -7.87 5.60
N ALA A 417 -51.03 -7.06 5.73
CA ALA A 417 -50.95 -5.59 5.71
C ALA A 417 -50.37 -5.03 7.03
N PRO A 418 -49.77 -3.82 7.04
CA PRO A 418 -48.92 -3.38 8.15
C PRO A 418 -49.72 -2.77 9.30
N ASP A 419 -49.42 -3.18 10.52
CA ASP A 419 -49.78 -2.43 11.73
C ASP A 419 -48.58 -1.57 12.18
N ALA A 420 -48.87 -0.30 12.45
CA ALA A 420 -47.91 0.72 12.85
C ALA A 420 -47.57 0.62 14.34
N VAL A 421 -46.31 0.37 14.72
CA VAL A 421 -45.83 0.67 16.08
C VAL A 421 -44.33 1.04 16.13
N ALA A 422 -44.10 2.27 16.58
CA ALA A 422 -42.99 2.83 17.37
C ALA A 422 -41.52 2.76 16.88
N GLU A 423 -41.02 3.93 16.51
CA GLU A 423 -39.61 4.31 16.56
C GLU A 423 -39.00 4.08 17.95
N THR A 424 -38.11 3.11 18.07
CA THR A 424 -37.25 2.99 19.26
C THR A 424 -36.04 3.89 19.08
N LYS A 425 -36.11 5.07 19.69
CA LYS A 425 -35.02 6.03 19.88
C LYS A 425 -33.85 5.32 20.58
N THR A 426 -32.83 4.91 19.83
CA THR A 426 -31.59 4.42 20.45
C THR A 426 -30.79 5.63 20.91
N THR A 427 -30.81 5.86 22.22
CA THR A 427 -30.02 6.86 22.93
C THR A 427 -28.54 6.61 22.68
N ILE A 428 -27.87 7.60 22.07
CA ILE A 428 -26.42 7.68 21.93
C ILE A 428 -25.84 7.81 23.35
N GLY A 429 -25.10 6.80 23.78
CA GLY A 429 -24.46 6.75 25.09
C GLY A 429 -23.44 7.86 25.29
N THR A 430 -23.51 8.49 26.45
CA THR A 430 -22.50 9.36 27.05
C THR A 430 -21.12 8.67 27.03
N PRO A 431 -20.04 9.31 26.56
CA PRO A 431 -18.71 8.73 26.71
C PRO A 431 -18.27 8.87 28.18
N ALA A 432 -18.30 7.77 28.92
CA ALA A 432 -17.68 7.69 30.22
C ALA A 432 -16.16 7.89 30.09
N ALA A 433 -15.62 8.82 30.86
CA ALA A 433 -14.20 8.87 31.19
C ALA A 433 -13.86 7.61 31.99
N GLY A 434 -13.53 6.52 31.29
CA GLY A 434 -13.08 5.28 31.89
C GLY A 434 -11.62 5.38 32.36
N PRO A 435 -11.23 4.63 33.41
CA PRO A 435 -9.83 4.54 33.82
C PRO A 435 -8.95 3.99 32.68
N ALA A 436 -7.68 4.41 32.68
CA ALA A 436 -6.70 4.01 31.68
C ALA A 436 -6.69 2.49 31.48
N PRO A 437 -6.70 1.99 30.22
CA PRO A 437 -6.65 0.55 29.96
C PRO A 437 -5.38 -0.05 30.58
N ALA A 438 -5.49 -1.31 31.04
CA ALA A 438 -4.37 -2.06 31.59
C ALA A 438 -3.15 -2.00 30.65
N GLN A 439 -1.98 -1.70 31.24
CA GLN A 439 -0.73 -1.45 30.52
C GLN A 439 -0.35 -2.67 29.68
N ALA A 440 -0.42 -2.56 28.35
CA ALA A 440 0.25 -3.51 27.49
C ALA A 440 1.76 -3.33 27.69
N ASN A 441 2.47 -4.40 28.06
CA ASN A 441 3.92 -4.37 28.27
C ASN A 441 4.64 -3.96 26.98
N LEU A 442 4.95 -2.66 26.87
CA LEU A 442 6.03 -2.16 26.03
C LEU A 442 7.31 -2.92 26.41
N LEU A 443 8.24 -3.07 25.47
CA LEU A 443 9.43 -3.93 25.64
C LEU A 443 10.27 -3.68 26.91
N SER A 444 10.09 -2.53 27.56
CA SER A 444 10.28 -2.25 28.99
C SER A 444 9.95 -0.76 29.17
N PRO A 445 9.97 -0.20 30.41
CA PRO A 445 10.28 1.22 30.62
C PRO A 445 11.64 1.64 30.01
N THR A 446 12.42 0.65 29.54
CA THR A 446 13.78 0.69 28.97
C THR A 446 13.93 -0.10 27.65
N GLY A 447 12.83 -0.45 26.96
CA GLY A 447 12.90 -0.92 25.55
C GLY A 447 13.24 0.25 24.62
N PRO A 448 13.67 0.05 23.36
CA PRO A 448 14.12 1.16 22.52
C PRO A 448 13.02 2.22 22.45
N ASP A 449 13.39 3.44 22.83
CA ASP A 449 12.49 4.58 23.02
C ASP A 449 11.56 4.78 21.81
N PRO A 450 10.36 5.36 22.02
CA PRO A 450 9.52 5.78 20.93
C PRO A 450 10.32 6.60 19.91
N GLU A 451 10.41 6.11 18.67
CA GLU A 451 11.25 6.72 17.64
C GLU A 451 10.39 7.62 16.75
N LEU A 452 10.78 8.88 16.60
CA LEU A 452 10.11 9.79 15.66
C LEU A 452 10.56 9.48 14.23
N VAL A 453 9.62 9.06 13.39
CA VAL A 453 9.82 8.76 11.98
C VAL A 453 9.29 9.90 11.13
N THR A 454 10.21 10.62 10.49
CA THR A 454 9.93 11.81 9.66
C THR A 454 10.15 11.58 8.17
N LYS A 455 10.61 10.38 7.77
CA LYS A 455 10.84 9.98 6.39
C LYS A 455 10.42 8.54 6.16
N PHE A 456 10.06 8.23 4.92
CA PHE A 456 9.78 6.86 4.53
C PHE A 456 11.08 6.10 4.26
N ALA A 457 11.34 5.05 5.02
CA ALA A 457 12.53 4.22 4.88
C ALA A 457 12.33 2.84 5.53
N GLY A 458 13.13 1.86 5.09
CA GLY A 458 13.12 0.51 5.65
C GLY A 458 11.73 -0.13 5.62
N GLU A 459 11.29 -0.65 6.77
CA GLU A 459 9.97 -1.27 6.92
C GLU A 459 8.80 -0.26 6.84
N TYR A 460 9.05 1.04 7.07
CA TYR A 460 8.03 2.10 6.95
C TYR A 460 8.12 2.81 5.60
N GLY A 461 7.71 2.11 4.54
CA GLY A 461 7.76 2.62 3.17
C GLY A 461 6.71 3.71 2.84
N PHE A 462 6.90 4.38 1.70
CA PHE A 462 6.04 5.48 1.20
C PHE A 462 4.56 5.12 1.03
N VAL A 463 4.26 3.83 0.95
CA VAL A 463 2.91 3.30 0.87
C VAL A 463 2.07 3.66 2.09
N ASN A 464 2.69 3.96 3.25
CA ASN A 464 1.96 4.33 4.47
C ASN A 464 1.38 5.75 4.43
N LYS A 465 1.89 6.65 3.58
CA LYS A 465 1.32 7.98 3.25
C LYS A 465 1.10 8.94 4.42
N ARG A 466 1.56 8.59 5.64
CA ARG A 466 1.44 9.40 6.86
C ARG A 466 2.82 9.70 7.41
N LEU A 467 3.08 10.97 7.66
CA LEU A 467 4.27 11.48 8.35
C LEU A 467 3.90 12.80 9.05
N PRO A 468 4.58 13.15 10.16
CA PRO A 468 5.46 12.28 10.94
C PRO A 468 4.65 11.23 11.72
N VAL A 469 5.29 10.14 12.10
CA VAL A 469 4.70 9.11 12.97
C VAL A 469 5.69 8.71 14.06
N VAL A 470 5.19 8.18 15.17
CA VAL A 470 6.02 7.62 16.23
C VAL A 470 5.96 6.10 16.16
N LYS A 471 7.12 5.46 16.07
CA LYS A 471 7.27 4.01 16.10
C LYS A 471 7.33 3.53 17.55
N LEU A 472 6.52 2.53 17.88
CA LEU A 472 6.41 1.91 19.20
C LEU A 472 6.63 0.41 19.05
N ALA A 473 7.69 -0.13 19.63
CA ALA A 473 7.99 -1.56 19.61
C ALA A 473 7.46 -2.26 20.88
N PHE A 474 6.74 -3.36 20.71
CA PHE A 474 6.09 -4.11 21.79
C PHE A 474 6.73 -5.49 22.01
N ALA A 475 6.69 -5.98 23.26
CA ALA A 475 7.28 -7.26 23.68
C ALA A 475 6.36 -8.43 23.35
N THR A 476 5.94 -8.52 22.10
CA THR A 476 5.15 -9.64 21.62
C THR A 476 6.07 -10.72 21.05
N PRO A 477 5.69 -12.00 21.05
CA PRO A 477 6.47 -13.07 20.40
C PRO A 477 6.83 -12.80 18.93
N THR A 478 6.11 -11.91 18.25
CA THR A 478 6.29 -11.52 16.85
C THR A 478 6.93 -10.13 16.66
N HIS A 479 7.50 -9.55 17.73
CA HIS A 479 8.12 -8.22 17.77
C HIS A 479 7.29 -7.13 17.07
N THR A 480 6.02 -7.03 17.45
CA THR A 480 5.05 -6.12 16.84
C THR A 480 5.48 -4.67 17.05
N ALA A 481 5.51 -3.90 15.96
CA ALA A 481 5.73 -2.46 15.98
C ALA A 481 4.48 -1.74 15.47
N LEU A 482 4.04 -0.72 16.21
CA LEU A 482 2.99 0.21 15.79
C LEU A 482 3.62 1.53 15.33
N TYR A 483 3.11 2.07 14.23
CA TYR A 483 3.44 3.41 13.76
C TYR A 483 2.21 4.29 13.95
N VAL A 484 2.23 5.16 14.96
CA VAL A 484 1.09 5.98 15.34
C VAL A 484 1.29 7.40 14.82
N GLU A 485 0.23 8.02 14.30
CA GLU A 485 0.23 9.43 13.91
C GLU A 485 -0.46 10.27 14.99
N PRO A 486 0.27 10.98 15.87
CA PRO A 486 -0.33 11.70 16.99
C PRO A 486 -1.22 12.88 16.54
N SER A 487 -0.95 13.50 15.38
CA SER A 487 -1.78 14.61 14.88
C SER A 487 -3.22 14.21 14.55
N THR A 488 -3.48 12.94 14.24
CA THR A 488 -4.81 12.44 13.88
C THR A 488 -5.33 11.33 14.79
N GLY A 489 -4.51 10.82 15.71
CA GLY A 489 -4.87 9.69 16.55
C GLY A 489 -5.13 8.41 15.75
N LYS A 490 -4.47 8.23 14.60
CA LYS A 490 -4.66 7.06 13.71
C LYS A 490 -3.45 6.13 13.74
N LEU A 491 -3.70 4.83 13.56
CA LEU A 491 -2.65 3.86 13.31
C LEU A 491 -2.23 3.92 11.83
N ALA A 492 -0.97 4.23 11.59
CA ALA A 492 -0.43 4.34 10.24
C ALA A 492 0.10 2.99 9.71
N ALA A 493 0.70 2.16 10.57
CA ALA A 493 1.12 0.81 10.22
C ALA A 493 1.18 -0.11 11.45
N LEU A 494 0.88 -1.38 11.22
CA LEU A 494 1.09 -2.51 12.13
C LEU A 494 2.09 -3.44 11.45
N VAL A 495 3.23 -3.72 12.09
CA VAL A 495 4.31 -4.51 11.49
C VAL A 495 4.75 -5.61 12.46
N ASN A 496 4.72 -6.86 12.01
CA ASN A 496 5.25 -8.00 12.74
C ASN A 496 6.40 -8.69 11.97
N ASP A 497 7.02 -9.70 12.57
CA ASP A 497 8.13 -10.43 11.93
C ASP A 497 7.76 -11.12 10.61
N GLY A 498 6.50 -11.54 10.45
CA GLY A 498 5.99 -12.04 9.17
C GLY A 498 6.02 -10.97 8.09
N ASP A 499 5.53 -9.77 8.40
CA ASP A 499 5.53 -8.62 7.49
C ASP A 499 6.95 -8.18 7.12
N ARG A 500 7.91 -8.28 8.06
CA ARG A 500 9.32 -7.96 7.79
C ARG A 500 9.95 -8.93 6.79
N ARG A 501 9.76 -10.23 6.99
CA ARG A 501 10.31 -11.26 6.09
C ARG A 501 9.65 -11.21 4.72
N GLU A 502 8.33 -11.03 4.70
CA GLU A 502 7.55 -10.85 3.48
C GLU A 502 8.01 -9.61 2.72
N GLY A 503 8.05 -8.45 3.39
CA GLY A 503 8.48 -7.19 2.79
C GLY A 503 9.90 -7.24 2.23
N LEU A 504 10.82 -7.93 2.92
CA LEU A 504 12.18 -8.15 2.41
C LEU A 504 12.18 -9.04 1.17
N SER A 505 11.48 -10.18 1.19
CA SER A 505 11.34 -11.07 0.04
C SER A 505 10.77 -10.30 -1.17
N PHE A 506 9.69 -9.56 -0.96
CA PHE A 506 9.02 -8.80 -2.00
C PHE A 506 9.90 -7.68 -2.55
N ALA A 507 10.59 -6.93 -1.68
CA ALA A 507 11.52 -5.88 -2.13
C ALA A 507 12.66 -6.48 -2.96
N VAL A 508 13.31 -7.53 -2.47
CA VAL A 508 14.51 -8.10 -3.09
C VAL A 508 14.18 -8.87 -4.37
N LEU A 509 13.25 -9.83 -4.28
CA LEU A 509 12.99 -10.80 -5.35
C LEU A 509 11.95 -10.30 -6.35
N HIS A 510 10.90 -9.62 -5.87
CA HIS A 510 9.80 -9.16 -6.73
C HIS A 510 10.02 -7.73 -7.26
N LYS A 511 10.69 -6.86 -6.50
CA LYS A 511 10.99 -5.48 -6.92
C LYS A 511 12.45 -5.23 -7.30
N PHE A 512 13.27 -6.28 -7.35
CA PHE A 512 14.69 -6.21 -7.75
C PHE A 512 15.51 -5.21 -6.92
N PHE A 513 15.18 -5.03 -5.64
CA PHE A 513 15.85 -4.03 -4.78
C PHE A 513 17.36 -4.28 -4.62
N LEU A 514 17.86 -5.50 -4.87
CA LEU A 514 19.30 -5.77 -4.97
C LEU A 514 20.03 -4.96 -6.05
N MET A 515 19.31 -4.36 -7.01
CA MET A 515 19.87 -3.49 -8.05
C MET A 515 19.76 -2.00 -7.70
N ASP A 516 19.30 -1.65 -6.49
CA ASP A 516 19.12 -0.24 -6.09
C ASP A 516 20.45 0.52 -6.01
N TRP A 517 21.57 -0.17 -5.76
CA TRP A 517 22.92 0.41 -5.81
C TRP A 517 23.28 1.00 -7.19
N ALA A 518 22.68 0.50 -8.27
CA ALA A 518 22.89 0.99 -9.63
C ALA A 518 21.90 2.12 -10.02
N GLY A 519 21.05 2.54 -9.08
CA GLY A 519 20.04 3.57 -9.27
C GLY A 519 18.70 3.02 -9.81
N LYS A 520 17.64 3.80 -9.57
CA LYS A 520 16.26 3.45 -9.94
C LYS A 520 16.11 3.06 -11.41
N THR A 521 16.70 3.84 -12.32
CA THR A 521 16.58 3.62 -13.76
C THR A 521 17.15 2.27 -14.20
N VAL A 522 18.32 1.89 -13.67
CA VAL A 522 18.94 0.60 -14.00
C VAL A 522 18.12 -0.55 -13.42
N ARG A 523 17.67 -0.45 -12.17
CA ARG A 523 16.78 -1.43 -11.55
C ARG A 523 15.51 -1.64 -12.38
N ASP A 524 14.86 -0.56 -12.77
CA ASP A 524 13.62 -0.60 -13.56
C ASP A 524 13.89 -1.24 -14.93
N LEU A 525 15.00 -0.90 -15.60
CA LEU A 525 15.40 -1.49 -16.88
C LEU A 525 15.67 -3.00 -16.76
N VAL A 526 16.40 -3.43 -15.72
CA VAL A 526 16.68 -4.85 -15.45
C VAL A 526 15.37 -5.61 -15.22
N ALA A 527 14.42 -5.04 -14.48
CA ALA A 527 13.11 -5.63 -14.28
C ALA A 527 12.32 -5.73 -15.59
N MET A 528 12.37 -4.72 -16.48
CA MET A 528 11.74 -4.77 -17.80
C MET A 528 12.34 -5.86 -18.69
N LEU A 529 13.66 -5.91 -18.80
CA LEU A 529 14.36 -6.91 -19.62
C LEU A 529 14.09 -8.32 -19.10
N SER A 530 14.01 -8.48 -17.77
CA SER A 530 13.62 -9.73 -17.12
C SER A 530 12.19 -10.13 -17.53
N SER A 531 11.22 -9.22 -17.41
CA SER A 531 9.83 -9.45 -17.82
C SER A 531 9.72 -9.78 -19.32
N LEU A 532 10.45 -9.06 -20.18
CA LEU A 532 10.51 -9.33 -21.61
C LEU A 532 11.07 -10.73 -21.90
N GLY A 533 12.13 -11.13 -21.20
CA GLY A 533 12.71 -12.47 -21.32
C GLY A 533 11.71 -13.57 -20.96
N VAL A 534 10.94 -13.37 -19.88
CA VAL A 534 9.85 -14.28 -19.49
C VAL A 534 8.78 -14.36 -20.57
N LEU A 535 8.34 -13.22 -21.11
CA LEU A 535 7.36 -13.17 -22.20
C LEU A 535 7.85 -13.92 -23.44
N VAL A 536 9.07 -13.65 -23.89
CA VAL A 536 9.67 -14.28 -25.08
C VAL A 536 9.77 -15.79 -24.92
N VAL A 537 10.28 -16.29 -23.78
CA VAL A 537 10.38 -17.75 -23.54
C VAL A 537 9.01 -18.40 -23.47
N THR A 538 8.02 -17.72 -22.90
CA THR A 538 6.64 -18.21 -22.80
C THR A 538 5.99 -18.34 -24.19
N LEU A 539 6.06 -17.30 -25.01
CA LEU A 539 5.57 -17.32 -26.40
C LEU A 539 6.27 -18.40 -27.22
N TYR A 540 7.58 -18.54 -27.02
CA TYR A 540 8.37 -19.55 -27.70
C TYR A 540 8.02 -20.99 -27.30
N GLY A 541 7.78 -21.20 -26.00
CA GLY A 541 7.26 -22.46 -25.46
C GLY A 541 5.91 -22.81 -26.08
N LEU A 542 5.00 -21.82 -26.18
CA LEU A 542 3.70 -21.99 -26.83
C LEU A 542 3.84 -22.40 -28.30
N VAL A 543 4.69 -21.72 -29.08
CA VAL A 543 4.95 -22.07 -30.49
C VAL A 543 5.47 -23.50 -30.63
N LEU A 544 6.38 -23.93 -29.74
CA LEU A 544 6.88 -25.31 -29.72
C LEU A 544 5.77 -26.33 -29.42
N LEU A 545 4.85 -26.01 -28.51
CA LEU A 545 3.70 -26.86 -28.17
C LEU A 545 2.73 -27.02 -29.34
N LEU A 546 2.44 -25.93 -30.05
CA LEU A 546 1.57 -25.95 -31.23
C LEU A 546 2.21 -26.73 -32.40
N LYS A 547 3.50 -26.55 -32.65
CA LYS A 547 4.23 -27.30 -33.69
C LYS A 547 4.30 -28.80 -33.41
N THR A 548 4.47 -29.19 -32.14
CA THR A 548 4.54 -30.62 -31.77
C THR A 548 3.18 -31.32 -31.88
N ARG A 549 2.06 -30.65 -31.58
CA ARG A 549 0.71 -31.21 -31.78
C ARG A 549 0.37 -31.45 -33.26
N ARG A 550 0.74 -30.50 -34.14
CA ARG A 550 0.54 -30.63 -35.60
C ARG A 550 1.32 -31.79 -36.22
N ALA A 551 2.46 -32.16 -35.63
CA ALA A 551 3.27 -33.29 -36.08
C ALA A 551 2.83 -34.65 -35.53
N THR A 552 1.87 -34.69 -34.58
CA THR A 552 1.29 -35.94 -34.05
C THR A 552 -0.10 -36.24 -34.62
N THR A 553 -0.67 -35.31 -35.38
CA THR A 553 -1.98 -35.38 -36.03
C THR A 553 -1.88 -35.50 -37.55
N ARG A 554 -0.65 -35.42 -38.08
CA ARG A 554 -0.24 -35.96 -39.39
C ARG A 554 0.49 -37.26 -39.13
#